data_AF-A0A8H6W031-F1
#
_entry.id   AF-A0A8H6W031-F1
#
_cell.length_a   1.000
_cell.length_b   1.000
_cell.length_c   1.000
_cell.angle_alpha   90.00
_cell.angle_beta   90.00
_cell.angle_gamma   90.00
#
_symmetry.space_group_name_H-M   'P 1'
#
loop_
_entity.id
_entity.type
_entity.pdbx_description
1 polymer ?
#
loop_
_entity_poly.entity_id
_entity_poly.type
_entity_poly.pdbx_seq_one_letter_code
_entity_poly.pdbx_strand_id
1 'polypeptide(L)'
;MGSAAVTNAFYGMQAAGLLGAFIMLLTAMIWHRTARRHASWFSFMVAWLISCASYLLTMSVPEDQEPNHALCLFQASLIYAVPVLTSAATISLVVNIYLNLRALLTGSRNYSRATVTAALIIVPYIPAWAVFTIALKIGLGTDHNAVVGRHQGNGYCSLVNDVHPTQVSSAFVAALMIVCLGIEIVIIRAMRRAWETLQRDDRGSITIAVRVLAFTLVGMLSIILSLVLLALPYEQNNAFNIVIATIPLSSVLIFGSQADFLAAWASIFYFFLGRRRRTDHVHGSDTFAPSESQQALRTPEPRTPTCPGYFAIPPATHDHSSIPRQQPPMLPSAEQVAAEEHRRREAALDEAWAARRLREEEDRKRRHALEAAEVLKGEMAWVASGGILRDANYERDYVRTEAMRKEIALLAREKELMERWEKYEAGWAALNGAVVVRFADIPWPATARPDSDFDYVTLDDLATDRIRAFLLEPLTVRGSTVTKKERVRASLLRWHPDKLAGLLSRVADDEMDVVREGVHRVVLALQNLNSSLQ
;
A
#
# COMPACT_ATOMS: atom_id res chain seq x y z
N MET A 1 2.74 0.01 -42.16
CA MET A 1 1.47 -0.50 -41.60
C MET A 1 0.34 0.29 -42.24
N GLY A 2 -0.77 -0.35 -42.63
CA GLY A 2 -1.93 0.39 -43.14
C GLY A 2 -2.53 1.30 -42.05
N SER A 3 -3.13 2.44 -42.44
CA SER A 3 -3.76 3.41 -41.52
C SER A 3 -4.79 2.74 -40.58
N ALA A 4 -5.56 1.79 -41.12
CA ALA A 4 -6.55 1.02 -40.36
C ALA A 4 -5.91 0.15 -39.25
N ALA A 5 -4.75 -0.46 -39.51
CA ALA A 5 -4.07 -1.30 -38.52
C ALA A 5 -3.54 -0.49 -37.34
N VAL A 6 -3.02 0.71 -37.59
CA VAL A 6 -2.56 1.64 -36.55
C VAL A 6 -3.74 2.14 -35.72
N THR A 7 -4.83 2.52 -36.38
CA THR A 7 -6.05 3.00 -35.72
C THR A 7 -6.69 1.91 -34.84
N ASN A 8 -6.73 0.66 -35.31
CA ASN A 8 -7.21 -0.47 -34.52
C ASN A 8 -6.30 -0.76 -33.30
N ALA A 9 -4.98 -0.69 -33.48
CA ALA A 9 -4.04 -0.84 -32.38
C ALA A 9 -4.21 0.28 -31.33
N PHE A 10 -4.42 1.51 -31.78
CA PHE A 10 -4.71 2.66 -30.92
C PHE A 10 -5.97 2.42 -30.08
N TYR A 11 -7.09 2.07 -30.71
CA TYR A 11 -8.33 1.78 -29.97
C TYR A 11 -8.19 0.58 -29.03
N GLY A 12 -7.50 -0.48 -29.44
CA GLY A 12 -7.22 -1.64 -28.60
C GLY A 12 -6.45 -1.27 -27.33
N MET A 13 -5.41 -0.43 -27.46
CA MET A 13 -4.63 0.06 -26.33
C MET A 13 -5.46 0.97 -25.40
N GLN A 14 -6.26 1.89 -25.96
CA GLN A 14 -7.14 2.76 -25.17
C GLN A 14 -8.23 1.96 -24.44
N ALA A 15 -8.83 0.97 -25.10
CA ALA A 15 -9.83 0.07 -24.51
C ALA A 15 -9.23 -0.78 -23.38
N ALA A 16 -8.01 -1.31 -23.57
CA ALA A 16 -7.29 -2.03 -22.53
C ALA A 16 -6.98 -1.11 -21.32
N GLY A 17 -6.57 0.13 -21.57
CA GLY A 17 -6.38 1.15 -20.54
C GLY A 17 -7.67 1.46 -19.78
N LEU A 18 -8.79 1.67 -20.48
CA LEU A 18 -10.10 1.93 -19.88
C LEU A 18 -10.56 0.78 -19.00
N LEU A 19 -10.55 -0.44 -19.54
CA LEU A 19 -10.98 -1.65 -18.83
C LEU A 19 -10.10 -1.90 -17.61
N GLY A 20 -8.78 -1.76 -17.76
CA GLY A 20 -7.83 -1.90 -16.66
C GLY A 20 -8.06 -0.89 -15.54
N ALA A 21 -8.19 0.40 -15.87
CA ALA A 21 -8.47 1.45 -14.89
C ALA A 21 -9.82 1.22 -14.18
N PHE A 22 -10.85 0.80 -14.91
CA PHE A 22 -12.15 0.46 -14.34
C PHE A 22 -12.09 -0.72 -13.37
N ILE A 23 -11.44 -1.84 -13.76
CA ILE A 23 -11.24 -3.01 -12.89
C ILE A 23 -10.47 -2.61 -11.62
N MET A 24 -9.43 -1.78 -11.75
CA MET A 24 -8.66 -1.31 -10.60
C MET A 24 -9.50 -0.44 -9.66
N LEU A 25 -10.31 0.48 -10.18
CA LEU A 25 -11.23 1.30 -9.37
C LEU A 25 -12.26 0.43 -8.65
N LEU A 26 -12.90 -0.51 -9.35
CA LEU A 26 -13.84 -1.44 -8.73
C LEU A 26 -13.17 -2.29 -7.65
N THR A 27 -11.99 -2.84 -7.93
CA THR A 27 -11.23 -3.64 -6.96
C THR A 27 -10.88 -2.81 -5.73
N ALA A 28 -10.48 -1.55 -5.92
CA ALA A 28 -10.14 -0.65 -4.83
C ALA A 28 -11.34 -0.26 -3.96
N MET A 29 -12.55 -0.19 -4.51
CA MET A 29 -13.77 0.08 -3.76
C MET A 29 -14.29 -1.14 -3.01
N ILE A 30 -14.18 -2.34 -3.59
CA ILE A 30 -14.78 -3.57 -3.05
C ILE A 30 -13.85 -4.23 -2.02
N TRP A 31 -12.53 -4.21 -2.24
CA TRP A 31 -11.60 -4.99 -1.43
C TRP A 31 -11.05 -4.20 -0.23
N HIS A 32 -11.31 -4.70 0.99
CA HIS A 32 -10.96 -4.00 2.24
C HIS A 32 -9.48 -3.64 2.38
N ARG A 33 -8.54 -4.45 1.84
CA ARG A 33 -7.10 -4.14 1.90
C ARG A 33 -6.70 -3.00 0.97
N THR A 34 -7.43 -2.82 -0.14
CA THR A 34 -7.14 -1.84 -1.18
C THR A 34 -7.90 -0.52 -0.93
N ALA A 35 -8.98 -0.56 -0.16
CA ALA A 35 -9.81 0.59 0.20
C ALA A 35 -9.10 1.67 1.06
N ARG A 36 -7.92 1.38 1.62
CA ARG A 36 -7.15 2.33 2.46
C ARG A 36 -6.38 3.40 1.66
N ARG A 37 -6.58 3.47 0.35
CA ARG A 37 -5.87 4.43 -0.52
C ARG A 37 -6.36 5.85 -0.31
N HIS A 38 -5.43 6.80 -0.48
CA HIS A 38 -5.76 8.21 -0.40
C HIS A 38 -6.64 8.63 -1.58
N ALA A 39 -7.56 9.57 -1.37
CA ALA A 39 -8.52 10.03 -2.38
C ALA A 39 -7.85 10.61 -3.65
N SER A 40 -6.63 11.15 -3.55
CA SER A 40 -5.85 11.62 -4.70
C SER A 40 -5.49 10.50 -5.69
N TRP A 41 -5.31 9.25 -5.22
CA TRP A 41 -5.08 8.11 -6.10
C TRP A 41 -6.35 7.76 -6.91
N PHE A 42 -7.53 7.83 -6.27
CA PHE A 42 -8.79 7.65 -6.98
C PHE A 42 -9.00 8.74 -8.02
N SER A 43 -8.73 10.00 -7.68
CA SER A 43 -8.80 11.11 -8.64
C SER A 43 -7.86 10.92 -9.83
N PHE A 44 -6.64 10.40 -9.59
CA PHE A 44 -5.70 10.06 -10.65
C PHE A 44 -6.25 8.94 -11.56
N MET A 45 -6.80 7.86 -11.00
CA MET A 45 -7.39 6.78 -11.80
C MET A 45 -8.63 7.23 -12.59
N VAL A 46 -9.46 8.09 -12.01
CA VAL A 46 -10.61 8.68 -12.71
C VAL A 46 -10.15 9.58 -13.88
N ALA A 47 -9.08 10.36 -13.71
CA ALA A 47 -8.52 11.15 -14.82
C ALA A 47 -8.08 10.26 -16.00
N TRP A 48 -7.44 9.12 -15.73
CA TRP A 48 -7.07 8.15 -16.78
C TRP A 48 -8.26 7.43 -17.39
N LEU A 49 -9.30 7.14 -16.61
CA LEU A 49 -10.56 6.62 -17.13
C LEU A 49 -11.22 7.60 -18.11
N ILE A 50 -11.30 8.89 -17.73
CA ILE A 50 -11.82 9.97 -18.60
C ILE A 50 -10.96 10.09 -19.85
N SER A 51 -9.63 10.01 -19.72
CA SER A 51 -8.70 10.03 -20.84
C SER A 51 -9.03 8.96 -21.88
N CYS A 52 -9.05 7.69 -21.47
CA CYS A 52 -9.32 6.58 -22.38
C CYS A 52 -10.73 6.67 -22.99
N ALA A 53 -11.73 7.02 -22.19
CA ALA A 53 -13.11 7.17 -22.66
C ALA A 53 -13.23 8.25 -23.75
N SER A 54 -12.52 9.37 -23.60
CA SER A 54 -12.52 10.47 -24.58
C SER A 54 -12.00 10.03 -25.94
N TYR A 55 -10.91 9.26 -25.98
CA TYR A 55 -10.35 8.75 -27.23
C TYR A 55 -11.17 7.64 -27.91
N LEU A 56 -12.07 6.97 -27.17
CA LEU A 56 -12.91 5.89 -27.70
C LEU A 56 -14.27 6.36 -28.23
N LEU A 57 -14.65 7.63 -28.06
CA LEU A 57 -15.96 8.15 -28.47
C LEU A 57 -16.30 7.93 -29.96
N THR A 58 -15.29 7.93 -30.82
CA THR A 58 -15.43 7.74 -32.29
C THR A 58 -15.17 6.31 -32.75
N MET A 59 -14.95 5.36 -31.83
CA MET A 59 -14.66 3.97 -32.19
C MET A 59 -15.78 3.30 -33.00
N SER A 60 -17.03 3.68 -32.75
CA SER A 60 -18.20 3.13 -33.45
C SER A 60 -18.47 3.74 -34.81
N VAL A 61 -17.72 4.78 -35.22
CA VAL A 61 -17.91 5.47 -36.50
C VAL A 61 -16.89 4.93 -37.50
N PRO A 62 -17.34 4.35 -38.64
CA PRO A 62 -16.45 3.89 -39.71
C PRO A 62 -15.47 4.96 -40.19
N GLU A 63 -14.28 4.56 -40.67
CA GLU A 63 -13.22 5.50 -41.11
C GLU A 63 -13.63 6.32 -42.35
N ASP A 64 -14.53 5.78 -43.15
CA ASP A 64 -15.11 6.36 -44.38
C ASP A 64 -16.29 7.30 -44.11
N GLN A 65 -16.81 7.36 -42.89
CA GLN A 65 -17.95 8.20 -42.51
C GLN A 65 -17.53 9.29 -41.54
N GLU A 66 -17.87 10.55 -41.83
CA GLU A 66 -17.64 11.65 -40.90
C GLU A 66 -18.59 11.57 -39.69
N PRO A 67 -18.07 11.70 -38.46
CA PRO A 67 -18.90 11.67 -37.25
C PRO A 67 -19.77 12.93 -37.15
N ASN A 68 -20.90 12.83 -36.45
CA ASN A 68 -21.75 13.98 -36.14
C ASN A 68 -20.94 15.13 -35.54
N HIS A 69 -21.13 16.35 -36.06
CA HIS A 69 -20.36 17.54 -35.65
C HIS A 69 -20.29 17.71 -34.13
N ALA A 70 -21.42 17.56 -33.42
CA ALA A 70 -21.48 17.70 -31.97
C ALA A 70 -20.61 16.66 -31.23
N LEU A 71 -20.58 15.42 -31.70
CA LEU A 71 -19.75 14.35 -31.13
C LEU A 71 -18.26 14.64 -31.37
N CYS A 72 -17.93 15.06 -32.59
CA CYS A 72 -16.57 15.36 -33.02
C CYS A 72 -16.01 16.58 -32.26
N LEU A 73 -16.81 17.62 -32.08
CA LEU A 73 -16.46 18.81 -31.30
C LEU A 73 -16.28 18.49 -29.82
N PHE A 74 -17.19 17.70 -29.24
CA PHE A 74 -17.09 17.28 -27.85
C PHE A 74 -15.82 16.45 -27.61
N GLN A 75 -15.52 15.50 -28.51
CA GLN A 75 -14.30 14.71 -28.45
C GLN A 75 -13.05 15.59 -28.57
N ALA A 76 -12.99 16.46 -29.57
CA ALA A 76 -11.85 17.36 -29.77
C ALA A 76 -11.60 18.22 -28.51
N SER A 77 -12.67 18.79 -27.93
CA SER A 77 -12.60 19.59 -26.70
C SER A 77 -12.05 18.79 -25.51
N LEU A 78 -12.46 17.53 -25.37
CA LEU A 78 -11.95 16.64 -24.31
C LEU A 78 -10.48 16.27 -24.53
N ILE A 79 -10.06 16.00 -25.76
CA ILE A 79 -8.69 15.59 -26.09
C ILE A 79 -7.67 16.68 -25.73
N TYR A 80 -8.03 17.95 -25.83
CA TYR A 80 -7.17 19.05 -25.36
C TYR A 80 -7.17 19.21 -23.84
N ALA A 81 -8.29 18.94 -23.17
CA ALA A 81 -8.43 19.09 -21.72
C ALA A 81 -7.80 17.94 -20.91
N VAL A 82 -7.89 16.71 -21.43
CA VAL A 82 -7.46 15.48 -20.77
C VAL A 82 -5.97 15.47 -20.39
N PRO A 83 -5.01 15.84 -21.27
CA PRO A 83 -3.60 15.89 -20.92
C PRO A 83 -3.30 16.82 -19.74
N VAL A 84 -4.02 17.94 -19.65
CA VAL A 84 -3.92 18.88 -18.53
C VAL A 84 -4.50 18.26 -17.26
N LEU A 85 -5.65 17.57 -17.36
CA LEU A 85 -6.27 16.87 -16.24
C LEU A 85 -5.35 15.78 -15.66
N THR A 86 -4.80 14.91 -16.51
CA THR A 86 -3.96 13.79 -16.08
C THR A 86 -2.64 14.29 -15.49
N SER A 87 -2.05 15.34 -16.04
CA SER A 87 -0.84 15.98 -15.49
C SER A 87 -1.11 16.63 -14.13
N ALA A 88 -2.21 17.37 -14.00
CA ALA A 88 -2.59 18.00 -12.74
C ALA A 88 -2.96 16.96 -11.65
N ALA A 89 -3.66 15.88 -12.03
CA ALA A 89 -3.98 14.79 -11.12
C ALA A 89 -2.71 14.03 -10.65
N THR A 90 -1.70 13.92 -11.53
CA THR A 90 -0.39 13.37 -11.19
C THR A 90 0.31 14.24 -10.14
N ILE A 91 0.31 15.57 -10.32
CA ILE A 91 0.85 16.49 -9.30
C ILE A 91 0.10 16.34 -7.97
N SER A 92 -1.24 16.26 -7.98
CA SER A 92 -1.99 16.02 -6.73
C SER A 92 -1.56 14.72 -6.04
N LEU A 93 -1.28 13.66 -6.80
CA LEU A 93 -0.78 12.41 -6.24
C LEU A 93 0.64 12.58 -5.66
N VAL A 94 1.54 13.27 -6.36
CA VAL A 94 2.92 13.56 -5.93
C VAL A 94 2.94 14.46 -4.69
N VAL A 95 2.13 15.52 -4.65
CA VAL A 95 1.98 16.41 -3.50
C VAL A 95 1.45 15.63 -2.30
N ASN A 96 0.45 14.76 -2.48
CA ASN A 96 -0.02 13.90 -1.40
C ASN A 96 1.11 13.02 -0.83
N ILE A 97 1.93 12.42 -1.69
CA ILE A 97 3.08 11.60 -1.26
C ILE A 97 4.09 12.45 -0.51
N TYR A 98 4.44 13.63 -1.03
CA TYR A 98 5.35 14.58 -0.37
C TYR A 98 4.83 14.99 1.02
N LEU A 99 3.56 15.34 1.11
CA LEU A 99 2.93 15.76 2.37
C LEU A 99 2.91 14.61 3.40
N ASN A 100 2.60 13.38 2.98
CA ASN A 100 2.64 12.22 3.87
C ASN A 100 4.09 11.89 4.28
N LEU A 101 5.05 11.94 3.37
CA LEU A 101 6.46 11.76 3.69
C LEU A 101 6.95 12.82 4.68
N ARG A 102 6.61 14.09 4.46
CA ARG A 102 6.98 15.18 5.37
C ARG A 102 6.35 15.00 6.75
N ALA A 103 5.08 14.60 6.82
CA ALA A 103 4.40 14.32 8.09
C ALA A 103 5.08 13.19 8.85
N LEU A 104 5.56 12.15 8.15
CA LEU A 104 6.35 11.07 8.75
C LEU A 104 7.70 11.56 9.30
N LEU A 105 8.43 12.36 8.51
CA LEU A 105 9.76 12.85 8.90
C LEU A 105 9.74 13.90 10.01
N THR A 106 8.71 14.74 10.05
CA THR A 106 8.62 15.86 11.01
C THR A 106 7.75 15.55 12.22
N GLY A 107 7.02 14.42 12.22
CA GLY A 107 6.13 14.02 13.31
C GLY A 107 4.96 14.97 13.57
N SER A 108 4.77 15.99 12.74
CA SER A 108 3.76 17.04 12.90
C SER A 108 3.03 17.32 11.60
N ARG A 109 1.72 17.57 11.69
CA ARG A 109 0.86 17.95 10.57
C ARG A 109 0.24 19.33 10.84
N ASN A 110 0.87 20.37 10.33
CA ASN A 110 0.40 21.76 10.48
C ASN A 110 -0.81 22.13 9.60
N TYR A 111 -1.56 21.16 9.06
CA TYR A 111 -2.66 21.40 8.12
C TYR A 111 -3.82 20.43 8.30
N SER A 112 -5.04 20.92 8.07
CA SER A 112 -6.26 20.12 8.11
C SER A 112 -6.24 19.05 7.01
N ARG A 113 -6.42 17.78 7.41
CA ARG A 113 -6.50 16.64 6.49
C ARG A 113 -7.66 16.80 5.51
N ALA A 114 -8.83 17.23 5.97
CA ALA A 114 -10.02 17.37 5.12
C ALA A 114 -9.81 18.44 4.04
N THR A 115 -9.30 19.61 4.41
CA THR A 115 -9.06 20.73 3.48
C THR A 115 -8.03 20.35 2.42
N VAL A 116 -6.92 19.73 2.81
CA VAL A 116 -5.90 19.27 1.87
C VAL A 116 -6.43 18.19 0.95
N THR A 117 -7.19 17.22 1.46
CA THR A 117 -7.79 16.19 0.62
C THR A 117 -8.78 16.78 -0.39
N ALA A 118 -9.64 17.70 0.03
CA ALA A 118 -10.57 18.37 -0.88
C ALA A 118 -9.84 19.16 -1.96
N ALA A 119 -8.80 19.92 -1.60
CA ALA A 119 -7.98 20.67 -2.56
C ALA A 119 -7.30 19.73 -3.57
N LEU A 120 -6.70 18.62 -3.12
CA LEU A 120 -6.03 17.66 -3.99
C LEU A 120 -6.97 16.95 -4.97
N ILE A 121 -8.27 16.88 -4.67
CA ILE A 121 -9.28 16.32 -5.57
C ILE A 121 -9.79 17.40 -6.53
N ILE A 122 -10.11 18.60 -6.05
CA ILE A 122 -10.83 19.61 -6.85
C ILE A 122 -9.88 20.38 -7.78
N VAL A 123 -8.70 20.79 -7.29
CA VAL A 123 -7.77 21.65 -8.03
C VAL A 123 -7.36 21.10 -9.40
N PRO A 124 -7.11 19.78 -9.58
CA PRO A 124 -6.77 19.22 -10.89
C PRO A 124 -7.80 19.43 -12.00
N TYR A 125 -9.09 19.53 -11.64
CA TYR A 125 -10.17 19.65 -12.63
C TYR A 125 -10.37 21.08 -13.12
N ILE A 126 -9.92 22.08 -12.36
CA ILE A 126 -10.06 23.51 -12.69
C ILE A 126 -9.36 23.86 -14.03
N PRO A 127 -8.04 23.60 -14.21
CA PRO A 127 -7.38 23.95 -15.47
C PRO A 127 -7.88 23.11 -16.64
N ALA A 128 -8.25 21.85 -16.40
CA ALA A 128 -8.84 20.99 -17.44
C ALA A 128 -10.19 21.54 -17.92
N TRP A 129 -11.06 21.96 -16.99
CA TRP A 129 -12.34 22.56 -17.33
C TRP A 129 -12.18 23.90 -18.06
N ALA A 130 -11.19 24.71 -17.68
CA ALA A 130 -10.85 25.92 -18.41
C ALA A 130 -10.45 25.62 -19.86
N VAL A 131 -9.55 24.66 -20.10
CA VAL A 131 -9.14 24.26 -21.46
C VAL A 131 -10.31 23.68 -22.25
N PHE A 132 -11.14 22.84 -21.61
CA PHE A 132 -12.34 22.28 -22.23
C PHE A 132 -13.30 23.38 -22.71
N THR A 133 -13.60 24.35 -21.86
CA THR A 133 -14.53 25.44 -22.20
C THR A 133 -13.97 26.39 -23.25
N ILE A 134 -12.65 26.62 -23.26
CA ILE A 134 -11.98 27.40 -24.31
C ILE A 134 -12.07 26.66 -25.65
N ALA A 135 -11.71 25.38 -25.69
CA ALA A 135 -11.77 24.56 -26.91
C ALA A 135 -13.21 24.46 -27.45
N LEU A 136 -14.19 24.28 -26.56
CA LEU A 136 -15.60 24.24 -26.92
C LEU A 136 -16.10 25.58 -27.48
N LYS A 137 -15.72 26.70 -26.87
CA LYS A 137 -16.09 28.05 -27.36
C LYS A 137 -15.49 28.34 -28.73
N ILE A 138 -14.23 27.96 -28.94
CA ILE A 138 -13.57 28.12 -30.25
C ILE A 138 -14.34 27.33 -31.30
N GLY A 139 -14.62 26.05 -31.04
CA GLY A 139 -15.33 25.21 -32.01
C GLY A 139 -16.81 25.58 -32.25
N LEU A 140 -17.47 26.28 -31.31
CA LEU A 140 -18.84 26.80 -31.50
C LEU A 140 -18.89 28.18 -32.17
N GLY A 141 -17.84 28.98 -32.07
CA GLY A 141 -17.81 30.39 -32.48
C GLY A 141 -17.49 30.65 -33.95
N THR A 142 -17.15 29.60 -34.70
CA THR A 142 -16.70 29.65 -36.11
C THR A 142 -17.59 28.76 -36.99
N ASP A 143 -17.63 29.02 -38.31
CA ASP A 143 -18.51 28.31 -39.25
C ASP A 143 -18.49 26.78 -39.07
N HIS A 144 -19.69 26.19 -38.93
CA HIS A 144 -19.99 24.85 -38.40
C HIS A 144 -19.24 23.68 -39.04
N ASN A 145 -18.69 23.82 -40.26
CA ASN A 145 -18.13 22.68 -41.00
C ASN A 145 -16.62 22.83 -41.29
N ALA A 146 -15.99 23.96 -40.98
CA ALA A 146 -14.62 24.25 -41.41
C ALA A 146 -13.56 24.08 -40.32
N VAL A 147 -13.95 23.82 -39.06
CA VAL A 147 -13.03 23.92 -37.91
C VAL A 147 -12.76 22.60 -37.20
N VAL A 148 -13.70 21.64 -37.21
CA VAL A 148 -13.54 20.34 -36.53
C VAL A 148 -13.56 19.24 -37.57
N GLY A 149 -12.54 18.39 -37.58
CA GLY A 149 -12.43 17.30 -38.54
C GLY A 149 -11.59 16.14 -38.03
N ARG A 150 -11.84 14.96 -38.59
CA ARG A 150 -11.02 13.78 -38.37
C ARG A 150 -9.98 13.71 -39.50
N HIS A 151 -8.71 13.88 -39.16
CA HIS A 151 -7.64 13.79 -40.16
C HIS A 151 -7.45 12.35 -40.63
N GLN A 152 -7.13 12.14 -41.92
CA GLN A 152 -6.90 10.79 -42.46
C GLN A 152 -5.78 10.08 -41.68
N GLY A 153 -6.07 8.88 -41.15
CA GLY A 153 -5.16 8.10 -40.29
C GLY A 153 -5.22 8.40 -38.79
N ASN A 154 -6.02 9.38 -38.35
CA ASN A 154 -6.27 9.62 -36.92
C ASN A 154 -7.56 8.94 -36.45
N GLY A 155 -7.50 8.26 -35.29
CA GLY A 155 -8.65 7.65 -34.64
C GLY A 155 -9.60 8.63 -33.93
N TYR A 156 -9.34 9.94 -34.01
CA TYR A 156 -10.07 10.95 -33.23
C TYR A 156 -10.17 12.28 -33.96
N CYS A 157 -11.13 13.10 -33.53
CA CYS A 157 -11.37 14.45 -34.02
C CYS A 157 -10.40 15.48 -33.43
N SER A 158 -9.95 16.42 -34.26
CA SER A 158 -9.11 17.54 -33.87
C SER A 158 -9.59 18.84 -34.52
N LEU A 159 -9.18 19.99 -33.98
CA LEU A 159 -9.44 21.30 -34.59
C LEU A 159 -8.46 21.50 -35.77
N VAL A 160 -8.99 21.71 -36.98
CA VAL A 160 -8.24 21.67 -38.26
C VAL A 160 -7.41 22.94 -38.49
N ASN A 161 -7.87 24.09 -38.00
CA ASN A 161 -7.35 25.39 -38.46
C ASN A 161 -6.61 26.23 -37.41
N ASP A 162 -6.34 25.74 -36.20
CA ASP A 162 -5.63 26.58 -35.23
C ASP A 162 -4.59 25.83 -34.41
N VAL A 163 -3.36 26.35 -34.50
CA VAL A 163 -2.19 25.98 -33.72
C VAL A 163 -2.38 26.29 -32.21
N HIS A 164 -3.36 27.13 -31.87
CA HIS A 164 -3.55 27.68 -30.52
C HIS A 164 -3.99 26.68 -29.43
N PRO A 165 -4.98 25.78 -29.60
CA PRO A 165 -5.44 24.90 -28.50
C PRO A 165 -4.41 23.85 -28.10
N THR A 166 -3.73 23.27 -29.10
CA THR A 166 -2.65 22.30 -28.87
C THR A 166 -1.45 22.95 -28.18
N GLN A 167 -1.06 24.16 -28.59
CA GLN A 167 0.02 24.92 -27.94
C GLN A 167 -0.33 25.30 -26.50
N VAL A 168 -1.56 25.75 -26.24
CA VAL A 168 -2.00 26.09 -24.88
C VAL A 168 -1.99 24.84 -23.99
N SER A 169 -2.59 23.73 -24.44
CA SER A 169 -2.62 22.48 -23.67
C SER A 169 -1.20 21.95 -23.40
N SER A 170 -0.34 21.91 -24.42
CA SER A 170 1.05 21.43 -24.27
C SER A 170 1.89 22.34 -23.37
N ALA A 171 1.72 23.67 -23.41
CA ALA A 171 2.38 24.60 -22.50
C ALA A 171 1.96 24.36 -21.04
N PHE A 172 0.66 24.16 -20.79
CA PHE A 172 0.17 23.78 -19.46
C PHE A 172 0.77 22.46 -18.98
N VAL A 173 0.74 21.43 -19.83
CA VAL A 173 1.31 20.11 -19.50
C VAL A 173 2.80 20.23 -19.20
N ALA A 174 3.57 20.95 -20.01
CA ALA A 174 5.01 21.15 -19.79
C ALA A 174 5.28 21.86 -18.45
N ALA A 175 4.55 22.94 -18.15
CA ALA A 175 4.70 23.66 -16.89
C ALA A 175 4.36 22.77 -15.67
N LEU A 176 3.26 22.02 -15.75
CA LEU A 176 2.85 21.08 -14.71
C LEU A 176 3.91 19.98 -14.52
N MET A 177 4.42 19.40 -15.60
CA MET A 177 5.43 18.35 -15.51
C MET A 177 6.77 18.83 -14.95
N ILE A 178 7.19 20.06 -15.25
CA ILE A 178 8.39 20.68 -14.61
C ILE A 178 8.20 20.78 -13.09
N VAL A 179 7.02 21.25 -12.64
CA VAL A 179 6.70 21.33 -11.21
C VAL A 179 6.68 19.93 -10.59
N CYS A 180 6.08 18.96 -11.27
CA CYS A 180 6.03 17.57 -10.85
C CYS A 180 7.44 17.00 -10.59
N LEU A 181 8.35 17.14 -11.56
CA LEU A 181 9.74 16.70 -11.44
C LEU A 181 10.47 17.40 -10.28
N GLY A 182 10.24 18.70 -10.08
CA GLY A 182 10.82 19.43 -8.95
C GLY A 182 10.43 18.81 -7.60
N ILE A 183 9.14 18.49 -7.42
CA ILE A 183 8.65 17.86 -6.18
C ILE A 183 9.18 16.42 -6.05
N GLU A 184 9.23 15.66 -7.13
CA GLU A 184 9.80 14.29 -7.12
C GLU A 184 11.28 14.28 -6.73
N ILE A 185 12.07 15.22 -7.23
CA ILE A 185 13.48 15.37 -6.84
C ILE A 185 13.58 15.67 -5.32
N VAL A 186 12.69 16.52 -4.78
CA VAL A 186 12.62 16.78 -3.33
C VAL A 186 12.24 15.52 -2.56
N ILE A 187 11.26 14.75 -3.03
CA ILE A 187 10.87 13.46 -2.43
C ILE A 187 12.06 12.49 -2.42
N ILE A 188 12.77 12.33 -3.55
CA ILE A 188 13.94 11.44 -3.66
C ILE A 188 15.03 11.87 -2.69
N ARG A 189 15.34 13.18 -2.61
CA ARG A 189 16.34 13.69 -1.67
C ARG A 189 15.94 13.46 -0.22
N ALA A 190 14.68 13.71 0.13
CA ALA A 190 14.15 13.48 1.47
C ALA A 190 14.19 11.98 1.83
N MET A 191 13.78 11.11 0.90
CA MET A 191 13.82 9.65 1.10
C MET A 191 15.25 9.12 1.24
N ARG A 192 16.21 9.63 0.45
CA ARG A 192 17.62 9.22 0.56
C ARG A 192 18.22 9.64 1.90
N ARG A 193 17.93 10.87 2.36
CA ARG A 193 18.41 11.37 3.65
C ARG A 193 17.82 10.60 4.83
N ALA A 194 16.56 10.20 4.72
CA ALA A 194 15.85 9.49 5.77
C ALA A 194 15.82 7.96 5.56
N TRP A 195 16.67 7.42 4.68
CA TRP A 195 16.64 6.01 4.31
C TRP A 195 16.89 5.09 5.51
N GLU A 196 17.75 5.51 6.44
CA GLU A 196 18.06 4.77 7.66
C GLU A 196 16.93 4.86 8.70
N THR A 197 16.15 5.95 8.68
CA THR A 197 15.05 6.20 9.62
C THR A 197 13.72 5.58 9.16
N LEU A 198 13.54 5.34 7.84
CA LEU A 198 12.35 4.70 7.31
C LEU A 198 12.34 3.20 7.66
N GLN A 199 11.42 2.82 8.54
CA GLN A 199 11.28 1.44 9.00
C GLN A 199 10.67 0.53 7.92
N ARG A 200 10.79 -0.78 8.13
CA ARG A 200 10.28 -1.85 7.25
C ARG A 200 8.76 -1.76 7.00
N ASP A 201 8.01 -1.13 7.91
CA ASP A 201 6.55 -0.93 7.82
C ASP A 201 6.16 0.18 6.82
N ASP A 202 7.07 1.10 6.48
CA ASP A 202 6.83 2.24 5.57
C ASP A 202 7.03 1.91 4.08
N ARG A 203 7.34 0.64 3.76
CA ARG A 203 7.61 0.16 2.38
C ARG A 203 6.46 0.43 1.41
N GLY A 204 5.22 0.53 1.90
CA GLY A 204 4.05 0.85 1.07
C GLY A 204 4.16 2.24 0.43
N SER A 205 4.51 3.26 1.23
CA SER A 205 4.67 4.65 0.78
C SER A 205 5.85 4.78 -0.19
N ILE A 206 6.98 4.10 0.10
CA ILE A 206 8.16 4.02 -0.78
C ILE A 206 7.78 3.41 -2.14
N THR A 207 7.05 2.29 -2.12
CA THR A 207 6.66 1.57 -3.33
C THR A 207 5.76 2.43 -4.21
N ILE A 208 4.85 3.20 -3.62
CA ILE A 208 3.99 4.14 -4.36
C ILE A 208 4.83 5.29 -4.94
N ALA A 209 5.76 5.87 -4.18
CA ALA A 209 6.63 6.94 -4.65
C ALA A 209 7.50 6.51 -5.86
N VAL A 210 8.12 5.33 -5.78
CA VAL A 210 8.93 4.78 -6.89
C VAL A 210 8.08 4.53 -8.14
N ARG A 211 6.85 4.04 -7.97
CA ARG A 211 5.93 3.80 -9.10
C ARG A 211 5.47 5.09 -9.75
N VAL A 212 5.19 6.12 -8.97
CA VAL A 212 4.85 7.45 -9.49
C VAL A 212 6.02 8.03 -10.27
N LEU A 213 7.25 7.94 -9.74
CA LEU A 213 8.46 8.35 -10.46
C LEU A 213 8.66 7.59 -11.77
N ALA A 214 8.43 6.27 -11.79
CA ALA A 214 8.51 5.49 -13.02
C ALA A 214 7.48 5.97 -14.04
N PHE A 215 6.26 6.28 -13.59
CA PHE A 215 5.18 6.77 -14.44
C PHE A 215 5.45 8.18 -14.99
N THR A 216 5.99 9.10 -14.17
CA THR A 216 6.35 10.45 -14.62
C THR A 216 7.49 10.43 -15.63
N LEU A 217 8.48 9.53 -15.48
CA LEU A 217 9.53 9.31 -16.48
C LEU A 217 8.96 8.84 -17.82
N VAL A 218 8.00 7.90 -17.81
CA VAL A 218 7.28 7.49 -19.02
C VAL A 218 6.57 8.69 -19.65
N GLY A 219 5.83 9.48 -18.87
CA GLY A 219 5.16 10.69 -19.35
C GLY A 219 6.11 11.72 -19.95
N MET A 220 7.28 11.96 -19.33
CA MET A 220 8.30 12.87 -19.83
C MET A 220 8.90 12.38 -21.15
N LEU A 221 9.22 11.09 -21.26
CA LEU A 221 9.70 10.49 -22.50
C LEU A 221 8.65 10.61 -23.62
N SER A 222 7.37 10.42 -23.30
CA SER A 222 6.28 10.64 -24.26
C SER A 222 6.19 12.10 -24.73
N ILE A 223 6.37 13.08 -23.84
CA ILE A 223 6.38 14.51 -24.21
C ILE A 223 7.58 14.84 -25.09
N ILE A 224 8.78 14.39 -24.71
CA ILE A 224 10.01 14.61 -25.49
C ILE A 224 9.87 13.98 -26.87
N LEU A 225 9.43 12.72 -26.94
CA LEU A 225 9.20 12.03 -28.20
C LEU A 225 8.13 12.74 -29.04
N SER A 226 7.08 13.26 -28.42
CA SER A 226 6.06 14.06 -29.10
C SER A 226 6.61 15.35 -29.70
N LEU A 227 7.45 16.10 -28.96
CA LEU A 227 8.09 17.32 -29.45
C LEU A 227 9.10 17.05 -30.57
N VAL A 228 9.85 15.95 -30.47
CA VAL A 228 10.78 15.51 -31.53
C VAL A 228 10.02 15.12 -32.79
N LEU A 229 8.93 14.36 -32.65
CA LEU A 229 8.08 13.96 -33.77
C LEU A 229 7.39 15.17 -34.43
N LEU A 230 7.07 16.23 -33.68
CA LEU A 230 6.54 17.49 -34.22
C LEU A 230 7.60 18.33 -34.95
N ALA A 231 8.88 18.18 -34.62
CA ALA A 231 9.99 18.91 -35.24
C ALA A 231 10.51 18.26 -36.53
N LEU A 232 10.13 17.00 -36.81
CA LEU A 232 10.51 16.29 -38.03
C LEU A 232 9.44 16.48 -39.13
N PRO A 233 9.82 16.76 -40.39
CA PRO A 233 8.90 16.90 -41.51
C PRO A 233 8.42 15.51 -41.99
N TYR A 234 7.75 14.75 -41.13
CA TYR A 234 7.33 13.39 -41.43
C TYR A 234 5.81 13.26 -41.54
N GLU A 235 5.35 13.08 -42.77
CA GLU A 235 4.07 12.50 -43.18
C GLU A 235 3.87 11.12 -42.52
N GLN A 236 3.33 11.11 -41.29
CA GLN A 236 2.29 10.18 -40.79
C GLN A 236 2.15 10.34 -39.27
N ASN A 237 1.01 10.91 -38.86
CA ASN A 237 0.54 11.08 -37.48
C ASN A 237 0.36 9.75 -36.69
N ASN A 238 0.64 8.61 -37.32
CA ASN A 238 0.45 7.26 -36.81
C ASN A 238 1.31 6.93 -35.59
N ALA A 239 2.59 7.35 -35.58
CA ALA A 239 3.51 7.04 -34.48
C ALA A 239 3.12 7.77 -33.19
N PHE A 240 2.70 9.03 -33.31
CA PHE A 240 2.25 9.86 -32.18
C PHE A 240 1.01 9.27 -31.48
N ASN A 241 0.06 8.73 -32.25
CA ASN A 241 -1.14 8.07 -31.71
C ASN A 241 -0.76 6.86 -30.83
N ILE A 242 0.19 6.04 -31.28
CA ILE A 242 0.68 4.91 -30.48
C ILE A 242 1.34 5.39 -29.19
N VAL A 243 2.18 6.43 -29.25
CA VAL A 243 2.80 7.01 -28.05
C VAL A 243 1.74 7.46 -27.04
N ILE A 244 0.71 8.20 -27.48
CA ILE A 244 -0.39 8.62 -26.59
C ILE A 244 -1.09 7.42 -25.95
N ALA A 245 -1.36 6.35 -26.72
CA ALA A 245 -2.08 5.18 -26.21
C ALA A 245 -1.26 4.32 -25.23
N THR A 246 0.07 4.40 -25.27
CA THR A 246 0.93 3.68 -24.31
C THR A 246 0.86 4.25 -22.89
N ILE A 247 0.59 5.55 -22.74
CA ILE A 247 0.58 6.22 -21.43
C ILE A 247 -0.51 5.65 -20.50
N PRO A 248 -1.80 5.60 -20.86
CA PRO A 248 -2.83 5.02 -20.00
C PRO A 248 -2.57 3.54 -19.71
N LEU A 249 -2.07 2.77 -20.68
CA LEU A 249 -1.72 1.37 -20.48
C LEU A 249 -0.59 1.22 -19.46
N SER A 250 0.44 2.07 -19.53
CA SER A 250 1.53 2.10 -18.55
C SER A 250 1.03 2.42 -17.14
N SER A 251 0.02 3.29 -17.01
CA SER A 251 -0.59 3.60 -15.71
C SER A 251 -1.22 2.35 -15.09
N VAL A 252 -1.99 1.58 -15.87
CA VAL A 252 -2.62 0.34 -15.41
C VAL A 252 -1.56 -0.71 -15.04
N LEU A 253 -0.50 -0.86 -15.83
CA LEU A 253 0.56 -1.84 -15.54
C LEU A 253 1.36 -1.46 -14.29
N ILE A 254 1.74 -0.18 -14.17
CA ILE A 254 2.55 0.33 -13.06
C ILE A 254 1.77 0.31 -11.75
N PHE A 255 0.48 0.67 -11.74
CA PHE A 255 -0.30 0.69 -10.51
C PHE A 255 -1.06 -0.63 -10.25
N GLY A 256 -1.39 -1.41 -11.28
CA GLY A 256 -2.05 -2.71 -11.15
C GLY A 256 -1.11 -3.82 -10.68
N SER A 257 0.19 -3.71 -10.90
CA SER A 257 1.21 -4.67 -10.42
C SER A 257 1.51 -4.53 -8.91
N GLN A 258 0.67 -3.85 -8.13
CA GLN A 258 0.85 -3.76 -6.69
C GLN A 258 0.40 -5.05 -6.01
N ALA A 259 1.14 -5.48 -4.98
CA ALA A 259 0.91 -6.77 -4.33
C ALA A 259 -0.50 -6.89 -3.73
N ASP A 260 -1.12 -5.77 -3.34
CA ASP A 260 -2.49 -5.73 -2.84
C ASP A 260 -3.53 -6.01 -3.94
N PHE A 261 -3.36 -5.45 -5.14
CA PHE A 261 -4.19 -5.79 -6.31
C PHE A 261 -3.99 -7.23 -6.73
N LEU A 262 -2.73 -7.69 -6.85
CA LEU A 262 -2.44 -9.08 -7.24
C LEU A 262 -2.99 -10.08 -6.22
N ALA A 263 -2.89 -9.81 -4.92
CA ALA A 263 -3.47 -10.66 -3.89
C ALA A 263 -5.01 -10.65 -3.90
N ALA A 264 -5.64 -9.50 -4.15
CA ALA A 264 -7.08 -9.41 -4.32
C ALA A 264 -7.54 -10.22 -5.54
N TRP A 265 -6.89 -10.04 -6.69
CA TRP A 265 -7.22 -10.77 -7.92
C TRP A 265 -6.94 -12.27 -7.78
N ALA A 266 -5.85 -12.67 -7.13
CA ALA A 266 -5.59 -14.07 -6.83
C ALA A 266 -6.68 -14.67 -5.92
N SER A 267 -7.12 -13.94 -4.89
CA SER A 267 -8.21 -14.40 -4.01
C SER A 267 -9.53 -14.56 -4.76
N ILE A 268 -9.86 -13.61 -5.65
CA ILE A 268 -11.03 -13.69 -6.53
C ILE A 268 -10.91 -14.91 -7.46
N PHE A 269 -9.75 -15.10 -8.08
CA PHE A 269 -9.48 -16.22 -8.98
C PHE A 269 -9.61 -17.58 -8.27
N TYR A 270 -9.03 -17.74 -7.08
CA TYR A 270 -9.17 -18.95 -6.27
C TYR A 270 -10.60 -19.17 -5.78
N PHE A 271 -11.34 -18.11 -5.45
CA PHE A 271 -12.75 -18.22 -5.10
C PHE A 271 -13.59 -18.77 -6.26
N PHE A 272 -13.37 -18.27 -7.48
CA PHE A 272 -14.08 -18.76 -8.66
C PHE A 272 -13.67 -20.19 -9.07
N LEU A 273 -12.38 -20.54 -8.99
CA LEU A 273 -11.91 -21.90 -9.25
C LEU A 273 -12.38 -22.91 -8.19
N GLY A 274 -12.41 -22.51 -6.92
CA GLY A 274 -12.94 -23.33 -5.82
C GLY A 274 -14.44 -23.59 -5.94
N ARG A 275 -15.19 -22.63 -6.52
CA ARG A 275 -16.61 -22.82 -6.84
C ARG A 275 -16.82 -23.80 -8.00
N ARG A 276 -15.91 -23.84 -8.98
CA ARG A 276 -15.95 -24.78 -10.12
C ARG A 276 -15.67 -26.23 -9.71
N ARG A 277 -14.74 -26.47 -8.77
CA ARG A 277 -14.53 -27.82 -8.19
C ARG A 277 -15.72 -28.34 -7.37
N ARG A 278 -16.54 -27.45 -6.80
CA ARG A 278 -17.73 -27.83 -6.04
C ARG A 278 -18.94 -28.19 -6.92
N THR A 279 -18.98 -27.70 -8.16
CA THR A 279 -20.00 -28.08 -9.14
C THR A 279 -19.64 -29.35 -9.91
N ASP A 280 -18.35 -29.66 -10.10
CA ASP A 280 -17.92 -30.88 -10.81
C ASP A 280 -18.01 -32.14 -9.93
N HIS A 281 -18.06 -32.01 -8.60
CA HIS A 281 -18.31 -33.12 -7.67
C HIS A 281 -19.80 -33.41 -7.39
N VAL A 282 -20.73 -32.72 -8.06
CA VAL A 282 -22.19 -32.91 -7.91
C VAL A 282 -22.82 -33.46 -9.21
N HIS A 283 -22.03 -33.95 -10.16
CA HIS A 283 -22.52 -34.56 -11.42
C HIS A 283 -21.97 -35.96 -11.73
N GLY A 284 -21.41 -36.66 -10.75
CA GLY A 284 -21.06 -38.06 -10.86
C GLY A 284 -21.41 -38.78 -9.56
N SER A 285 -22.13 -39.89 -9.68
CA SER A 285 -22.67 -40.77 -8.63
C SER A 285 -23.72 -40.14 -7.71
N ASP A 286 -24.99 -40.30 -8.07
CA ASP A 286 -25.93 -41.08 -7.25
C ASP A 286 -27.28 -41.21 -7.98
N THR A 287 -27.57 -42.43 -8.45
CA THR A 287 -28.96 -42.91 -8.51
C THR A 287 -28.98 -44.29 -7.90
N PHE A 288 -29.25 -44.38 -6.60
CA PHE A 288 -30.14 -45.40 -6.05
C PHE A 288 -30.55 -44.97 -4.63
N ALA A 289 -31.75 -44.41 -4.53
CA ALA A 289 -32.52 -44.32 -3.30
C ALA A 289 -33.62 -45.40 -3.33
N PRO A 290 -34.03 -45.93 -2.17
CA PRO A 290 -35.37 -46.49 -2.02
C PRO A 290 -36.23 -45.70 -1.02
N SER A 291 -37.46 -45.42 -1.47
CA SER A 291 -38.79 -45.47 -0.80
C SER A 291 -38.97 -44.77 0.57
N GLU A 292 -40.02 -43.97 0.81
CA GLU A 292 -41.43 -44.40 0.80
C GLU A 292 -42.45 -43.23 0.79
N SER A 293 -43.60 -43.51 0.15
CA SER A 293 -44.98 -43.08 0.46
C SER A 293 -45.41 -41.61 0.37
N GLN A 294 -46.30 -41.32 -0.58
CA GLN A 294 -47.66 -40.83 -0.27
C GLN A 294 -48.64 -41.10 -1.43
N GLN A 295 -49.84 -41.52 -1.03
CA GLN A 295 -50.98 -41.95 -1.85
C GLN A 295 -51.61 -40.80 -2.66
N ALA A 296 -52.09 -41.09 -3.88
CA ALA A 296 -53.44 -40.75 -4.34
C ALA A 296 -53.77 -41.32 -5.74
N LEU A 297 -54.79 -42.19 -5.76
CA LEU A 297 -55.81 -42.46 -6.80
C LEU A 297 -55.61 -41.93 -8.24
N ARG A 298 -55.54 -42.83 -9.23
CA ARG A 298 -56.60 -43.13 -10.23
C ARG A 298 -56.15 -44.16 -11.30
N THR A 299 -56.97 -45.21 -11.38
CA THR A 299 -57.34 -46.21 -12.42
C THR A 299 -56.83 -46.14 -13.89
N PRO A 300 -56.96 -47.27 -14.65
CA PRO A 300 -55.93 -47.79 -15.57
C PRO A 300 -56.32 -47.79 -17.07
N GLU A 301 -55.35 -48.03 -17.97
CA GLU A 301 -55.39 -49.06 -19.04
C GLU A 301 -54.15 -49.03 -19.99
N PRO A 302 -53.88 -50.11 -20.76
CA PRO A 302 -52.53 -50.53 -21.13
C PRO A 302 -52.23 -50.45 -22.64
N ARG A 303 -50.95 -50.64 -23.02
CA ARG A 303 -50.56 -51.35 -24.25
C ARG A 303 -49.10 -51.80 -24.20
N THR A 304 -48.95 -53.09 -24.45
CA THR A 304 -47.77 -53.96 -24.65
C THR A 304 -47.07 -53.67 -25.99
N PRO A 305 -46.15 -54.52 -26.50
CA PRO A 305 -45.02 -55.26 -25.90
C PRO A 305 -43.71 -55.06 -26.71
N THR A 306 -42.57 -55.52 -26.19
CA THR A 306 -41.60 -56.33 -26.98
C THR A 306 -40.58 -56.99 -26.05
N CYS A 307 -40.65 -58.32 -25.96
CA CYS A 307 -39.53 -59.22 -25.68
C CYS A 307 -38.60 -59.30 -26.94
N PRO A 308 -37.53 -60.14 -27.03
CA PRO A 308 -36.98 -61.12 -26.07
C PRO A 308 -35.42 -61.23 -25.99
N GLY A 309 -34.97 -61.99 -24.98
CA GLY A 309 -33.87 -62.97 -25.10
C GLY A 309 -32.50 -62.53 -24.55
N TYR A 310 -31.64 -63.38 -23.99
CA TYR A 310 -31.67 -64.82 -23.71
C TYR A 310 -30.43 -65.15 -22.82
N PHE A 311 -30.40 -66.35 -22.23
CA PHE A 311 -29.26 -67.11 -21.64
C PHE A 311 -29.03 -67.16 -20.11
N ALA A 312 -29.73 -68.15 -19.52
CA ALA A 312 -29.27 -69.31 -18.73
C ALA A 312 -28.13 -69.24 -17.69
N ILE A 313 -28.48 -69.73 -16.48
CA ILE A 313 -27.66 -70.10 -15.32
C ILE A 313 -27.54 -71.64 -15.25
N PRO A 314 -26.44 -72.23 -14.73
CA PRO A 314 -26.44 -73.58 -14.17
C PRO A 314 -26.40 -73.55 -12.61
N PRO A 315 -27.10 -74.46 -11.90
CA PRO A 315 -27.21 -74.36 -10.43
C PRO A 315 -26.32 -75.34 -9.66
N ALA A 316 -26.10 -74.92 -8.41
CA ALA A 316 -26.01 -75.68 -7.16
C ALA A 316 -24.79 -76.57 -6.89
N THR A 317 -24.18 -76.35 -5.73
CA THR A 317 -24.16 -77.35 -4.65
C THR A 317 -24.14 -76.66 -3.28
N HIS A 318 -25.02 -77.15 -2.41
CA HIS A 318 -25.10 -76.86 -0.99
C HIS A 318 -23.81 -77.26 -0.26
N ASP A 319 -23.46 -76.53 0.80
CA ASP A 319 -23.15 -77.22 2.05
C ASP A 319 -23.52 -76.38 3.28
N HIS A 320 -24.17 -77.05 4.23
CA HIS A 320 -24.73 -76.48 5.45
C HIS A 320 -23.71 -76.58 6.58
N SER A 321 -23.40 -75.47 7.24
CA SER A 321 -22.90 -75.51 8.62
C SER A 321 -23.55 -74.39 9.44
N SER A 322 -24.26 -74.83 10.47
CA SER A 322 -25.08 -74.07 11.39
C SER A 322 -24.24 -73.27 12.39
N ILE A 323 -24.33 -71.94 12.34
CA ILE A 323 -23.78 -71.02 13.35
C ILE A 323 -24.93 -70.56 14.27
N PRO A 324 -24.74 -70.50 15.61
CA PRO A 324 -25.78 -70.08 16.56
C PRO A 324 -26.25 -68.65 16.26
N ARG A 325 -27.57 -68.50 16.14
CA ARG A 325 -28.25 -67.23 15.89
C ARG A 325 -28.15 -66.32 17.12
N GLN A 326 -27.05 -65.58 17.24
CA GLN A 326 -27.03 -64.39 18.09
C GLN A 326 -28.09 -63.43 17.54
N GLN A 327 -29.02 -62.99 18.39
CA GLN A 327 -29.96 -61.93 18.03
C GLN A 327 -29.14 -60.70 17.60
N PRO A 328 -29.33 -60.18 16.37
CA PRO A 328 -28.70 -58.94 15.99
C PRO A 328 -29.19 -57.84 16.94
N PRO A 329 -28.33 -56.90 17.36
CA PRO A 329 -28.77 -55.77 18.17
C PRO A 329 -29.94 -55.09 17.46
N MET A 330 -31.03 -54.81 18.20
CA MET A 330 -32.20 -54.14 17.64
C MET A 330 -31.74 -52.86 16.96
N LEU A 331 -31.83 -52.84 15.63
CA LEU A 331 -31.55 -51.65 14.83
C LEU A 331 -32.58 -50.58 15.24
N PRO A 332 -32.14 -49.37 15.61
CA PRO A 332 -33.05 -48.29 15.96
C PRO A 332 -33.99 -48.01 14.77
N SER A 333 -35.25 -47.71 15.05
CA SER A 333 -36.22 -47.42 14.00
C SER A 333 -35.78 -46.17 13.21
N ALA A 334 -36.19 -46.06 11.94
CA ALA A 334 -35.87 -44.90 11.11
C ALA A 334 -36.27 -43.56 11.78
N GLU A 335 -37.35 -43.58 12.58
CA GLU A 335 -37.80 -42.44 13.38
C GLU A 335 -36.82 -42.08 14.51
N GLN A 336 -36.22 -43.08 15.17
CA GLN A 336 -35.22 -42.84 16.22
C GLN A 336 -33.93 -42.24 15.66
N VAL A 337 -33.52 -42.68 14.46
CA VAL A 337 -32.36 -42.12 13.75
C VAL A 337 -32.63 -40.67 13.34
N ALA A 338 -33.81 -40.39 12.77
CA ALA A 338 -34.21 -39.04 12.39
C ALA A 338 -34.31 -38.08 13.60
N ALA A 339 -34.86 -38.55 14.72
CA ALA A 339 -34.94 -37.77 15.96
C ALA A 339 -33.56 -37.46 16.55
N GLU A 340 -32.62 -38.41 16.49
CA GLU A 340 -31.24 -38.21 16.93
C GLU A 340 -30.49 -37.23 16.03
N GLU A 341 -30.67 -37.31 14.70
CA GLU A 341 -30.11 -36.32 13.77
C GLU A 341 -30.66 -34.91 14.00
N HIS A 342 -31.95 -34.78 14.28
CA HIS A 342 -32.57 -33.49 14.62
C HIS A 342 -31.93 -32.88 15.87
N ARG A 343 -31.81 -33.67 16.95
CA ARG A 343 -31.15 -33.23 18.19
C ARG A 343 -29.70 -32.79 17.95
N ARG A 344 -28.95 -33.53 17.12
CA ARG A 344 -27.57 -33.17 16.76
C ARG A 344 -27.50 -31.88 15.97
N ARG A 345 -28.44 -31.63 15.05
CA ARG A 345 -28.51 -30.37 14.29
C ARG A 345 -28.85 -29.20 15.20
N GLU A 346 -29.80 -29.36 16.13
CA GLU A 346 -30.13 -28.33 17.12
C GLU A 346 -28.93 -28.01 18.02
N ALA A 347 -28.27 -29.03 18.56
CA ALA A 347 -27.07 -28.84 19.38
C ALA A 347 -25.93 -28.14 18.63
N ALA A 348 -25.72 -28.49 17.34
CA ALA A 348 -24.72 -27.84 16.51
C ALA A 348 -25.06 -26.37 16.19
N LEU A 349 -26.35 -26.06 16.01
CA LEU A 349 -26.81 -24.67 15.85
C LEU A 349 -26.59 -23.88 17.14
N ASP A 350 -26.95 -24.42 18.30
CA ASP A 350 -26.77 -23.78 19.61
C ASP A 350 -25.29 -23.51 19.91
N GLU A 351 -24.40 -24.46 19.60
CA GLU A 351 -22.95 -24.27 19.70
C GLU A 351 -22.46 -23.15 18.77
N ALA A 352 -22.93 -23.12 17.52
CA ALA A 352 -22.56 -22.07 16.57
C ALA A 352 -23.04 -20.68 17.03
N TRP A 353 -24.24 -20.58 17.61
CA TRP A 353 -24.78 -19.37 18.20
C TRP A 353 -24.00 -18.94 19.46
N ALA A 354 -23.61 -19.89 20.32
CA ALA A 354 -22.78 -19.60 21.48
C ALA A 354 -21.38 -19.08 21.07
N ALA A 355 -20.73 -19.72 20.09
CA ALA A 355 -19.44 -19.30 19.56
C ALA A 355 -19.52 -17.91 18.89
N ARG A 356 -20.65 -17.57 18.24
CA ARG A 356 -20.88 -16.23 17.70
C ARG A 356 -20.95 -15.16 18.80
N ARG A 357 -21.69 -15.41 19.88
CA ARG A 357 -21.79 -14.47 21.02
C ARG A 357 -20.45 -14.19 21.67
N LEU A 358 -19.63 -15.23 21.89
CA LEU A 358 -18.28 -15.08 22.45
C LEU A 358 -17.39 -14.19 21.56
N ARG A 359 -17.39 -14.43 20.25
CA ARG A 359 -16.64 -13.59 19.29
C ARG A 359 -17.11 -12.14 19.30
N GLU A 360 -18.43 -11.91 19.32
CA GLU A 360 -19.00 -10.55 19.39
C GLU A 360 -18.62 -9.83 20.69
N GLU A 361 -18.56 -10.54 21.82
CA GLU A 361 -18.09 -10.00 23.09
C GLU A 361 -16.60 -9.68 23.10
N GLU A 362 -15.77 -10.56 22.56
CA GLU A 362 -14.33 -10.33 22.40
C GLU A 362 -14.06 -9.13 21.49
N ASP A 363 -14.77 -9.04 20.35
CA ASP A 363 -14.68 -7.91 19.44
C ASP A 363 -15.14 -6.61 20.10
N ARG A 364 -16.21 -6.65 20.90
CA ARG A 364 -16.67 -5.49 21.69
C ARG A 364 -15.61 -5.06 22.70
N LYS A 365 -15.01 -6.00 23.44
CA LYS A 365 -13.92 -5.71 24.39
C LYS A 365 -12.70 -5.13 23.66
N ARG A 366 -12.35 -5.68 22.50
CA ARG A 366 -11.24 -5.17 21.67
C ARG A 366 -11.52 -3.76 21.15
N ARG A 367 -12.74 -3.46 20.69
CA ARG A 367 -13.13 -2.11 20.26
C ARG A 367 -13.02 -1.10 21.40
N HIS A 368 -13.59 -1.41 22.57
CA HIS A 368 -13.47 -0.53 23.74
C HIS A 368 -12.02 -0.35 24.22
N ALA A 369 -11.18 -1.39 24.13
CA ALA A 369 -9.77 -1.28 24.46
C ALA A 369 -9.01 -0.37 23.47
N LEU A 370 -9.31 -0.47 22.17
CA LEU A 370 -8.75 0.41 21.14
C LEU A 370 -9.19 1.86 21.34
N GLU A 371 -10.49 2.10 21.55
CA GLU A 371 -11.05 3.43 21.82
C GLU A 371 -10.42 4.03 23.09
N ALA A 372 -10.32 3.26 24.18
CA ALA A 372 -9.68 3.71 25.41
C ALA A 372 -8.19 4.05 25.21
N ALA A 373 -7.47 3.27 24.39
CA ALA A 373 -6.08 3.56 24.05
C ALA A 373 -5.93 4.83 23.20
N GLU A 374 -6.87 5.09 22.28
CA GLU A 374 -6.89 6.32 21.49
C GLU A 374 -7.21 7.55 22.36
N VAL A 375 -8.16 7.43 23.28
CA VAL A 375 -8.47 8.48 24.26
C VAL A 375 -7.24 8.79 25.11
N LEU A 376 -6.56 7.77 25.64
CA LEU A 376 -5.35 7.96 26.44
C LEU A 376 -4.24 8.67 25.65
N LYS A 377 -4.04 8.30 24.38
CA LYS A 377 -3.08 9.00 23.49
C LYS A 377 -3.46 10.46 23.27
N GLY A 378 -4.75 10.73 23.05
CA GLY A 378 -5.27 12.09 22.88
C GLY A 378 -5.08 12.94 24.15
N GLU A 379 -5.35 12.37 25.32
CA GLU A 379 -5.13 13.02 26.61
C GLU A 379 -3.65 13.31 26.87
N MET A 380 -2.76 12.34 26.61
CA MET A 380 -1.31 12.55 26.73
C MET A 380 -0.82 13.66 25.80
N ALA A 381 -1.27 13.68 24.55
CA ALA A 381 -0.92 14.73 23.58
C ALA A 381 -1.45 16.11 24.01
N TRP A 382 -2.68 16.17 24.53
CA TRP A 382 -3.27 17.40 25.06
C TRP A 382 -2.45 17.95 26.23
N VAL A 383 -2.10 17.11 27.21
CA VAL A 383 -1.29 17.51 28.36
C VAL A 383 0.13 17.91 27.93
N ALA A 384 0.73 17.19 26.98
CA ALA A 384 2.05 17.55 26.42
C ALA A 384 2.05 18.93 25.73
N SER A 385 0.92 19.33 25.13
CA SER A 385 0.76 20.68 24.55
C SER A 385 0.54 21.79 25.58
N GLY A 386 0.48 21.46 26.87
CA GLY A 386 0.22 22.40 27.98
C GLY A 386 -1.23 22.43 28.46
N GLY A 387 -2.10 21.57 27.93
CA GLY A 387 -3.50 21.47 28.32
C GLY A 387 -3.72 20.96 29.74
N ILE A 388 -4.91 21.22 30.28
CA ILE A 388 -5.40 20.69 31.57
C ILE A 388 -6.57 19.74 31.27
N LEU A 389 -6.55 18.55 31.88
CA LEU A 389 -7.62 17.56 31.75
C LEU A 389 -8.87 18.01 32.50
N ARG A 390 -10.03 17.56 32.04
CA ARG A 390 -11.32 17.82 32.67
C ARG A 390 -11.98 16.52 33.12
N ASP A 391 -12.68 16.58 34.23
CA ASP A 391 -13.47 15.47 34.74
C ASP A 391 -14.85 15.36 34.04
N ALA A 392 -15.67 14.40 34.46
CA ALA A 392 -17.02 14.21 33.94
C ALA A 392 -17.98 15.38 34.23
N ASN A 393 -17.64 16.20 35.24
CA ASN A 393 -18.39 17.39 35.63
C ASN A 393 -17.88 18.66 34.93
N TYR A 394 -16.95 18.52 33.97
CA TYR A 394 -16.27 19.59 33.24
C TYR A 394 -15.38 20.50 34.10
N GLU A 395 -15.06 20.09 35.32
CA GLU A 395 -14.11 20.75 36.20
C GLU A 395 -12.67 20.37 35.83
N ARG A 396 -11.71 21.24 36.17
CA ARG A 396 -10.30 21.04 35.84
C ARG A 396 -9.66 20.06 36.82
N ASP A 397 -9.19 18.93 36.32
CA ASP A 397 -8.53 17.89 37.13
C ASP A 397 -7.01 18.10 37.15
N TYR A 398 -6.55 18.83 38.15
CA TYR A 398 -5.12 19.10 38.34
C TYR A 398 -4.33 17.86 38.75
N VAL A 399 -4.93 16.97 39.55
CA VAL A 399 -4.26 15.78 40.10
C VAL A 399 -3.95 14.79 38.97
N ARG A 400 -4.94 14.48 38.13
CA ARG A 400 -4.76 13.63 36.96
C ARG A 400 -3.82 14.26 35.94
N THR A 401 -3.92 15.58 35.74
CA THR A 401 -3.00 16.30 34.84
C THR A 401 -1.56 16.22 35.33
N GLU A 402 -1.30 16.39 36.63
CA GLU A 402 0.06 16.30 37.20
C GLU A 402 0.61 14.88 37.12
N ALA A 403 -0.21 13.86 37.42
CA ALA A 403 0.16 12.47 37.24
C ALA A 403 0.53 12.16 35.77
N MET A 404 -0.27 12.66 34.82
CA MET A 404 0.01 12.51 33.39
C MET A 404 1.30 13.23 32.98
N ARG A 405 1.57 14.43 33.51
CA ARG A 405 2.83 15.15 33.26
C ARG A 405 4.04 14.38 33.77
N LYS A 406 3.95 13.78 34.96
CA LYS A 406 5.02 12.94 35.52
C LYS A 406 5.27 11.72 34.63
N GLU A 407 4.21 11.08 34.14
CA GLU A 407 4.35 9.94 33.22
C GLU A 407 4.95 10.37 31.87
N ILE A 408 4.50 11.49 31.29
CA ILE A 408 5.07 12.04 30.05
C ILE A 408 6.56 12.38 30.23
N ALA A 409 6.93 12.99 31.36
CA ALA A 409 8.32 13.31 31.67
C ALA A 409 9.18 12.04 31.81
N LEU A 410 8.64 10.99 32.44
CA LEU A 410 9.30 9.70 32.55
C LEU A 410 9.49 9.06 31.17
N LEU A 411 8.46 9.02 30.33
CA LEU A 411 8.55 8.48 28.97
C LEU A 411 9.55 9.27 28.10
N ALA A 412 9.58 10.60 28.22
CA ALA A 412 10.55 11.44 27.53
C ALA A 412 11.98 11.10 27.96
N ARG A 413 12.20 10.89 29.26
CA ARG A 413 13.50 10.49 29.80
C ARG A 413 13.90 9.09 29.34
N GLU A 414 12.99 8.12 29.35
CA GLU A 414 13.23 6.78 28.82
C GLU A 414 13.60 6.81 27.33
N LYS A 415 12.91 7.62 26.53
CA LYS A 415 13.19 7.82 25.11
C LYS A 415 14.59 8.39 24.88
N GLU A 416 14.96 9.44 25.63
CA GLU A 416 16.29 10.05 25.56
C GLU A 416 17.40 9.03 25.87
N LEU A 417 17.21 8.19 26.89
CA LEU A 417 18.16 7.14 27.26
C LEU A 417 18.34 6.09 26.15
N MET A 418 17.24 5.71 25.48
CA MET A 418 17.26 4.77 24.36
C MET A 418 17.90 5.38 23.10
N GLU A 419 17.52 6.60 22.72
CA GLU A 419 18.11 7.31 21.57
C GLU A 419 19.62 7.50 21.75
N ARG A 420 20.05 7.81 22.97
CA ARG A 420 21.48 7.90 23.32
C ARG A 420 22.21 6.57 23.12
N TRP A 421 21.61 5.46 23.52
CA TRP A 421 22.19 4.13 23.33
C TRP A 421 22.21 3.71 21.85
N GLU A 422 21.14 3.99 21.11
CA GLU A 422 21.04 3.73 19.68
C GLU A 422 22.10 4.52 18.89
N LYS A 423 22.31 5.80 19.21
CA LYS A 423 23.36 6.62 18.61
C LYS A 423 24.76 6.02 18.83
N TYR A 424 25.02 5.47 20.02
CA TYR A 424 26.28 4.80 20.33
C TYR A 424 26.47 3.50 19.53
N GLU A 425 25.44 2.66 19.41
CA GLU A 425 25.51 1.46 18.55
C GLU A 425 25.66 1.81 17.06
N ALA A 426 24.96 2.84 16.59
CA ALA A 426 25.08 3.33 15.22
C ALA A 426 26.49 3.84 14.90
N GLY A 427 27.13 4.55 15.84
CA GLY A 427 28.52 5.00 15.70
C GLY A 427 29.51 3.83 15.52
N TRP A 428 29.30 2.73 16.25
CA TRP A 428 30.10 1.52 16.08
C TRP A 428 29.90 0.87 14.70
N ALA A 429 28.69 0.91 14.15
CA ALA A 429 28.43 0.41 12.81
C ALA A 429 29.09 1.28 11.73
N ALA A 430 29.07 2.60 11.89
CA ALA A 430 29.68 3.55 10.96
C ALA A 430 31.22 3.40 10.89
N LEU A 431 31.87 3.11 12.03
CA LEU A 431 33.32 2.89 12.11
C LEU A 431 33.83 1.72 11.25
N ASN A 432 33.01 0.70 10.98
CA ASN A 432 33.43 -0.46 10.19
C ASN A 432 33.78 -0.11 8.74
N GLY A 433 33.26 1.00 8.19
CA GLY A 433 33.49 1.43 6.81
C GLY A 433 34.46 2.62 6.63
N ALA A 434 34.92 3.24 7.72
CA ALA A 434 35.80 4.40 7.62
C ALA A 434 37.23 4.00 7.18
N VAL A 435 37.95 4.89 6.49
CA VAL A 435 39.35 4.62 6.10
C VAL A 435 40.31 5.19 7.14
N VAL A 436 40.06 6.43 7.56
CA VAL A 436 40.78 7.13 8.64
C VAL A 436 39.79 7.42 9.75
N VAL A 437 40.20 7.26 11.00
CA VAL A 437 39.38 7.46 12.21
C VAL A 437 40.00 8.54 13.06
N ARG A 438 39.21 9.53 13.49
CA ARG A 438 39.60 10.56 14.44
C ARG A 438 39.00 10.30 15.82
N PHE A 439 39.48 11.00 16.84
CA PHE A 439 38.98 10.88 18.20
C PHE A 439 37.47 11.13 18.30
N ALA A 440 36.95 12.11 17.55
CA ALA A 440 35.53 12.46 17.52
C ALA A 440 34.65 11.40 16.82
N ASP A 441 35.22 10.58 15.94
CA ASP A 441 34.50 9.53 15.22
C ASP A 441 34.29 8.27 16.08
N ILE A 442 35.06 8.14 17.17
CA ILE A 442 34.96 7.00 18.08
C ILE A 442 33.72 7.18 18.97
N PRO A 443 32.78 6.23 18.99
CA PRO A 443 31.61 6.27 19.85
C PRO A 443 32.02 5.97 21.29
N TRP A 444 32.48 7.00 21.99
CA TRP A 444 32.83 6.93 23.39
C TRP A 444 31.60 6.63 24.27
N PRO A 445 31.71 5.81 25.33
CA PRO A 445 30.59 5.49 26.22
C PRO A 445 30.36 6.63 27.23
N ALA A 446 30.23 7.86 26.74
CA ALA A 446 29.99 9.06 27.52
C ALA A 446 29.20 10.06 26.66
N THR A 447 28.52 11.01 27.31
CA THR A 447 27.92 12.17 26.62
C THR A 447 28.86 13.36 26.68
N ALA A 448 28.86 14.20 25.65
CA ALA A 448 29.50 15.51 25.72
C ALA A 448 28.85 16.35 26.84
N ARG A 449 29.60 17.26 27.46
CA ARG A 449 29.02 18.20 28.42
C ARG A 449 28.18 19.23 27.67
N PRO A 450 27.03 19.65 28.21
CA PRO A 450 26.27 20.75 27.63
C PRO A 450 27.02 22.09 27.70
N ASP A 451 28.04 22.20 28.55
CA ASP A 451 28.87 23.40 28.78
C ASP A 451 30.22 23.34 28.05
N SER A 452 30.46 22.31 27.24
CA SER A 452 31.67 22.27 26.40
C SER A 452 31.45 23.02 25.10
N ASP A 453 32.47 23.77 24.67
CA ASP A 453 32.49 24.50 23.40
C ASP A 453 32.48 23.56 22.16
N PHE A 454 32.62 22.26 22.41
CA PHE A 454 32.68 21.20 21.41
C PHE A 454 31.45 20.28 21.50
N ASP A 455 30.91 19.90 20.35
CA ASP A 455 29.78 18.95 20.20
C ASP A 455 30.23 17.46 20.28
N TYR A 456 31.49 17.21 20.62
CA TYR A 456 32.07 15.86 20.76
C TYR A 456 32.60 15.62 22.17
N VAL A 457 32.65 14.35 22.55
CA VAL A 457 33.20 13.89 23.84
C VAL A 457 34.67 14.24 23.90
N THR A 458 35.15 14.82 25.01
CA THR A 458 36.58 15.09 25.25
C THR A 458 37.18 14.08 26.23
N LEU A 459 38.51 14.08 26.39
CA LEU A 459 39.18 13.18 27.35
C LEU A 459 38.68 13.35 28.80
N ASP A 460 38.31 14.57 29.18
CA ASP A 460 37.81 14.87 30.53
C ASP A 460 36.38 14.36 30.75
N ASP A 461 35.64 14.12 29.66
CA ASP A 461 34.30 13.53 29.73
C ASP A 461 34.34 12.02 30.00
N LEU A 462 35.47 11.36 29.75
CA LEU A 462 35.70 9.92 29.98
C LEU A 462 35.98 9.58 31.45
N ALA A 463 35.25 10.21 32.37
CA ALA A 463 35.31 9.89 33.79
C ALA A 463 34.54 8.60 34.11
N THR A 464 35.04 7.80 35.06
CA THR A 464 34.47 6.50 35.45
C THR A 464 32.97 6.57 35.78
N ASP A 465 32.54 7.60 36.51
CA ASP A 465 31.14 7.76 36.91
C ASP A 465 30.21 8.05 35.72
N ARG A 466 30.72 8.77 34.71
CA ARG A 466 29.95 9.10 33.50
C ARG A 466 29.82 7.91 32.59
N ILE A 467 30.89 7.12 32.45
CA ILE A 467 30.87 5.86 31.71
C ILE A 467 29.91 4.88 32.38
N ARG A 468 29.92 4.81 33.72
CA ARG A 468 28.96 4.02 34.50
C ARG A 468 27.52 4.43 34.24
N ALA A 469 27.22 5.73 34.36
CA ALA A 469 25.89 6.27 34.12
C ALA A 469 25.43 5.96 32.68
N PHE A 470 26.29 6.21 31.70
CA PHE A 470 26.01 5.96 30.30
C PHE A 470 25.62 4.50 30.01
N LEU A 471 26.39 3.53 30.55
CA LEU A 471 26.18 2.11 30.30
C LEU A 471 24.98 1.53 31.05
N LEU A 472 24.68 2.04 32.26
CA LEU A 472 23.70 1.43 33.16
C LEU A 472 22.34 2.14 33.18
N GLU A 473 22.26 3.43 32.90
CA GLU A 473 20.98 4.17 32.88
C GLU A 473 20.00 3.62 31.83
N PRO A 474 20.38 3.22 30.60
CA PRO A 474 19.43 2.62 29.66
C PRO A 474 18.81 1.31 30.16
N LEU A 475 19.40 0.67 31.17
CA LEU A 475 18.84 -0.53 31.79
C LEU A 475 17.70 -0.24 32.76
N THR A 476 17.49 1.02 33.15
CA THR A 476 16.36 1.40 34.02
C THR A 476 15.05 1.59 33.25
N VAL A 477 15.09 1.56 31.91
CA VAL A 477 13.91 1.67 31.04
C VAL A 477 13.03 0.43 31.19
N ARG A 478 11.71 0.63 31.29
CA ARG A 478 10.73 -0.46 31.40
C ARG A 478 10.88 -1.46 30.22
N GLY A 479 11.02 -2.75 30.52
CA GLY A 479 11.13 -3.81 29.51
C GLY A 479 12.56 -4.17 29.08
N SER A 480 13.60 -3.58 29.69
CA SER A 480 14.98 -4.02 29.45
C SER A 480 15.20 -5.44 29.97
N THR A 481 15.59 -6.34 29.06
CA THR A 481 15.87 -7.76 29.37
C THR A 481 17.33 -8.02 29.73
N VAL A 482 18.22 -7.03 29.52
CA VAL A 482 19.66 -7.17 29.68
C VAL A 482 20.07 -6.88 31.11
N THR A 483 20.81 -7.78 31.73
CA THR A 483 21.33 -7.55 33.08
C THR A 483 22.51 -6.59 33.09
N LYS A 484 22.75 -5.92 34.22
CA LYS A 484 23.93 -5.04 34.43
C LYS A 484 25.24 -5.79 34.12
N LYS A 485 25.33 -7.05 34.54
CA LYS A 485 26.50 -7.92 34.34
C LYS A 485 26.73 -8.26 32.88
N GLU A 486 25.68 -8.59 32.14
CA GLU A 486 25.77 -8.84 30.69
C GLU A 486 26.19 -7.59 29.92
N ARG A 487 25.63 -6.42 30.27
CA ARG A 487 25.98 -5.14 29.63
C ARG A 487 27.46 -4.81 29.79
N VAL A 488 28.01 -4.96 30.99
CA VAL A 488 29.42 -4.68 31.27
C VAL A 488 30.34 -5.69 30.57
N ARG A 489 30.00 -6.99 30.60
CA ARG A 489 30.77 -8.03 29.89
C ARG A 489 30.80 -7.81 28.38
N ALA A 490 29.66 -7.49 27.77
CA ALA A 490 29.58 -7.18 26.35
C ALA A 490 30.45 -5.96 25.99
N SER A 491 30.45 -4.95 26.85
CA SER A 491 31.27 -3.75 26.68
C SER A 491 32.77 -4.07 26.79
N LEU A 492 33.19 -4.86 27.80
CA LEU A 492 34.56 -5.34 27.92
C LEU A 492 35.04 -6.13 26.69
N LEU A 493 34.19 -7.00 26.14
CA LEU A 493 34.50 -7.77 24.94
C LEU A 493 34.62 -6.91 23.68
N ARG A 494 34.01 -5.71 23.66
CA ARG A 494 34.12 -4.76 22.55
C ARG A 494 35.38 -3.92 22.68
N TRP A 495 35.69 -3.45 23.88
CA TRP A 495 36.88 -2.66 24.20
C TRP A 495 38.14 -3.52 24.49
N HIS A 496 38.15 -4.79 24.06
CA HIS A 496 39.30 -5.68 24.23
C HIS A 496 40.46 -5.27 23.30
N PRO A 497 41.73 -5.30 23.77
CA PRO A 497 42.89 -4.87 22.98
C PRO A 497 42.97 -5.53 21.59
N ASP A 498 42.68 -6.83 21.48
CA ASP A 498 42.72 -7.53 20.18
C ASP A 498 41.75 -6.96 19.14
N LYS A 499 40.56 -6.52 19.57
CA LYS A 499 39.57 -5.91 18.65
C LYS A 499 39.88 -4.46 18.35
N LEU A 500 40.42 -3.75 19.34
CA LEU A 500 40.81 -2.36 19.20
C LEU A 500 42.09 -2.20 18.37
N ALA A 501 42.95 -3.22 18.27
CA ALA A 501 44.17 -3.17 17.46
C ALA A 501 43.89 -2.78 16.00
N GLY A 502 42.83 -3.33 15.40
CA GLY A 502 42.40 -3.00 14.03
C GLY A 502 41.76 -1.61 13.90
N LEU A 503 41.23 -1.05 14.99
CA LEU A 503 40.75 0.33 15.02
C LEU A 503 41.92 1.30 15.15
N LEU A 504 42.84 1.03 16.08
CA LEU A 504 44.01 1.86 16.36
C LEU A 504 44.93 1.98 15.15
N SER A 505 45.06 0.95 14.30
CA SER A 505 45.85 1.03 13.06
C SER A 505 45.27 1.98 12.00
N ARG A 506 44.01 2.42 12.17
CA ARG A 506 43.30 3.34 11.27
C ARG A 506 43.16 4.76 11.86
N VAL A 507 43.66 4.98 13.06
CA VAL A 507 43.60 6.30 13.73
C VAL A 507 44.61 7.24 13.08
N ALA A 508 44.23 8.49 12.90
CA ALA A 508 45.15 9.53 12.40
C ALA A 508 46.37 9.67 13.32
N ASP A 509 47.57 9.76 12.73
CA ASP A 509 48.84 9.74 13.48
C ASP A 509 48.96 10.86 14.52
N ASP A 510 48.34 12.02 14.25
CA ASP A 510 48.32 13.19 15.13
C ASP A 510 47.40 13.05 16.36
N GLU A 511 46.43 12.13 16.32
CA GLU A 511 45.46 11.90 17.40
C GLU A 511 45.66 10.55 18.12
N MET A 512 46.65 9.75 17.72
CA MET A 512 46.92 8.41 18.22
C MET A 512 47.08 8.36 19.76
N ASP A 513 47.84 9.28 20.33
CA ASP A 513 48.11 9.32 21.77
C ASP A 513 46.86 9.65 22.59
N VAL A 514 46.06 10.59 22.08
CA VAL A 514 44.78 11.01 22.69
C VAL A 514 43.78 9.84 22.66
N VAL A 515 43.70 9.13 21.52
CA VAL A 515 42.82 7.95 21.40
C VAL A 515 43.27 6.82 22.34
N ARG A 516 44.58 6.55 22.44
CA ARG A 516 45.12 5.52 23.33
C ARG A 516 44.79 5.81 24.80
N GLU A 517 44.95 7.07 25.22
CA GLU A 517 44.60 7.51 26.56
C GLU A 517 43.08 7.38 26.82
N GLY A 518 42.24 7.76 25.85
CA GLY A 518 40.79 7.58 25.95
C GLY A 518 40.37 6.12 26.08
N VAL A 519 40.96 5.23 25.26
CA VAL A 519 40.76 3.77 25.36
C VAL A 519 41.15 3.26 26.74
N HIS A 520 42.30 3.70 27.26
CA HIS A 520 42.79 3.28 28.57
C HIS A 520 41.80 3.65 29.69
N ARG A 521 41.28 4.88 29.68
CA ARG A 521 40.27 5.34 30.65
C ARG A 521 38.98 4.51 30.59
N VAL A 522 38.50 4.19 29.40
CA VAL A 522 37.29 3.36 29.22
C VAL A 522 37.52 1.94 29.74
N VAL A 523 38.65 1.32 29.42
CA VAL A 523 38.98 -0.03 29.88
C VAL A 523 39.09 -0.09 31.41
N LEU A 524 39.76 0.88 32.03
CA LEU A 524 39.85 0.99 33.48
C LEU A 524 38.46 1.15 34.13
N ALA A 525 37.62 2.02 33.58
CA ALA A 525 36.25 2.21 34.06
C ALA A 525 35.43 0.90 33.97
N LEU A 526 35.53 0.17 32.85
CA LEU A 526 34.85 -1.11 32.66
C LEU A 526 35.36 -2.21 33.60
N GLN A 527 36.67 -2.27 33.86
CA GLN A 527 37.26 -3.21 34.81
C GLN A 527 36.76 -2.95 36.24
N ASN A 528 36.77 -1.69 36.67
CA ASN A 528 36.24 -1.26 37.96
C ASN A 528 34.74 -1.58 38.10
N LEU A 529 33.97 -1.42 37.03
CA LEU A 529 32.55 -1.79 37.02
C LEU A 529 32.35 -3.31 37.13
N ASN A 530 33.15 -4.09 36.42
CA ASN A 530 33.07 -5.54 36.46
C ASN A 530 33.45 -6.10 37.84
N SER A 531 34.48 -5.55 38.50
CA SER A 531 34.83 -5.94 39.87
C SER A 531 33.76 -5.56 40.89
N SER A 532 33.05 -4.44 40.68
CA SER A 532 31.94 -4.02 41.56
C SER A 532 30.65 -4.85 41.40
N LEU A 533 30.54 -5.65 40.33
CA LEU A 533 29.38 -6.48 40.00
C LEU A 533 29.62 -7.99 40.20
N GLN A 534 30.83 -8.37 40.64
CA GLN A 534 31.17 -9.70 41.15
C GLN A 534 30.79 -9.79 42.62
#